data_AF-C3XQZ3-F1
#
_entry.id   AF-C3XQZ3-F1
#
_cell.length_a   1.000
_cell.length_b   1.000
_cell.length_c   1.000
_cell.angle_alpha   90.00
_cell.angle_beta   90.00
_cell.angle_gamma   90.00
#
_symmetry.space_group_name_H-M   'P 1'
#
loop_
_entity.id
_entity.type
_entity.pdbx_description
1 polymer ?
#
loop_
_entity_poly.entity_id
_entity_poly.type
_entity_poly.pdbx_seq_one_letter_code
_entity_poly.pdbx_strand_id
1 'polypeptide(L)'
;MRRSSYRPILYLQFFLLFVDIFVNSFSDLLRMANVIQLVLYIIQDVCLVFAVIVVFLVFFNTFIFQAGLVGLLIRKFKTTIIVTLTYFVLCVGLHVWAMSLRWEDPNRYIWNEGFQAMFVFQRVGAVLYYYFYKRTALRLGDPRFYQDSDWLRREFAKVGR
;
A
#
# COMPACT_ATOMS: atom_id res chain seq x y z
N MET A 1 -0.56 21.21 21.53
CA MET A 1 -1.81 20.96 20.76
C MET A 1 -1.54 20.45 19.32
N ARG A 2 -0.92 19.27 19.11
CA ARG A 2 -0.66 18.72 17.74
C ARG A 2 -0.85 17.19 17.59
N ARG A 3 -1.60 16.52 18.48
CA ARG A 3 -1.98 15.09 18.30
C ARG A 3 -3.18 14.86 17.36
N SER A 4 -3.94 15.91 17.04
CA SER A 4 -5.22 15.78 16.31
C SER A 4 -5.05 15.54 14.81
N SER A 5 -4.09 16.21 14.15
CA SER A 5 -3.99 16.23 12.68
C SER A 5 -3.52 14.91 12.03
N TYR A 6 -2.85 14.03 12.78
CA TYR A 6 -2.35 12.75 12.24
C TYR A 6 -3.35 11.60 12.32
N ARG A 7 -4.36 11.71 13.20
CA ARG A 7 -5.41 10.70 13.36
C ARG A 7 -6.25 10.49 12.09
N PRO A 8 -6.70 11.54 11.38
CA PRO A 8 -7.42 11.38 10.12
C PRO A 8 -6.61 10.64 9.05
N ILE A 9 -5.31 10.94 8.93
CA ILE A 9 -4.42 10.29 7.96
C ILE A 9 -4.31 8.79 8.28
N LEU A 10 -4.14 8.44 9.56
CA LEU A 10 -4.06 7.05 9.99
C LEU A 10 -5.39 6.31 9.73
N TYR A 11 -6.54 6.94 10.00
CA TYR A 11 -7.85 6.36 9.69
C TYR A 11 -8.05 6.16 8.19
N LEU A 12 -7.63 7.12 7.37
CA LEU A 12 -7.65 6.99 5.92
C LEU A 12 -6.78 5.80 5.45
N GLN A 13 -5.57 5.66 6.00
CA GLN A 13 -4.69 4.53 5.67
C GLN A 13 -5.31 3.18 6.04
N PHE A 14 -5.95 3.08 7.21
CA PHE A 14 -6.67 1.87 7.61
C PHE A 14 -7.89 1.58 6.74
N PHE A 15 -8.63 2.63 6.35
CA PHE A 15 -9.76 2.50 5.44
C PHE A 15 -9.33 1.99 4.07
N LEU A 16 -8.26 2.55 3.48
CA LEU A 16 -7.72 2.09 2.19
C LEU A 16 -7.26 0.62 2.26
N LEU A 17 -6.61 0.22 3.36
CA LEU A 17 -6.18 -1.17 3.57
C LEU A 17 -7.37 -2.12 3.77
N PHE A 18 -8.43 -1.65 4.42
CA PHE A 18 -9.67 -2.41 4.55
C PHE A 18 -10.36 -2.62 3.20
N VAL A 19 -10.46 -1.58 2.37
CA VAL A 19 -11.01 -1.68 1.00
C VAL A 19 -10.21 -2.70 0.19
N ASP A 20 -8.89 -2.66 0.24
CA ASP A 20 -8.06 -3.64 -0.48
C ASP A 20 -8.32 -5.08 0.00
N ILE A 21 -8.30 -5.33 1.32
CA ILE A 21 -8.60 -6.66 1.87
C ILE A 21 -9.99 -7.14 1.44
N PHE A 22 -10.98 -6.24 1.49
CA PHE A 22 -12.35 -6.55 1.10
C PHE A 22 -12.44 -6.96 -0.36
N VAL A 23 -11.94 -6.13 -1.30
CA VAL A 23 -12.00 -6.47 -2.73
C VAL A 23 -11.18 -7.72 -3.03
N ASN A 24 -9.99 -7.85 -2.45
CA ASN A 24 -9.17 -9.04 -2.63
C ASN A 24 -9.93 -10.29 -2.17
N SER A 25 -10.68 -10.24 -1.06
CA SER A 25 -11.40 -11.41 -0.52
C SER A 25 -12.73 -11.72 -1.23
N PHE A 26 -13.47 -10.68 -1.66
CA PHE A 26 -14.87 -10.83 -2.10
C PHE A 26 -15.09 -10.59 -3.61
N SER A 27 -14.09 -10.11 -4.36
CA SER A 27 -14.24 -9.82 -5.80
C SER A 27 -14.71 -11.04 -6.61
N ASP A 28 -14.20 -12.23 -6.32
CA ASP A 28 -14.65 -13.48 -6.97
C ASP A 28 -16.06 -13.90 -6.56
N LEU A 29 -16.56 -13.50 -5.38
CA LEU A 29 -17.93 -13.76 -4.94
C LEU A 29 -18.92 -12.80 -5.61
N LEU A 30 -18.48 -11.56 -5.85
CA LEU A 30 -19.28 -10.49 -6.46
C LEU A 30 -19.22 -10.49 -8.00
N ARG A 31 -18.74 -11.58 -8.62
CA ARG A 31 -18.59 -11.74 -10.08
C ARG A 31 -19.89 -11.91 -10.87
N MET A 32 -21.01 -11.42 -10.34
CA MET A 32 -22.35 -11.59 -10.95
C MET A 32 -22.43 -10.99 -12.36
N ALA A 33 -21.61 -9.97 -12.64
CA ALA A 33 -21.40 -9.41 -13.97
C ALA A 33 -19.95 -8.94 -14.14
N ASN A 34 -19.41 -9.07 -15.35
CA ASN A 34 -18.04 -8.65 -15.67
C ASN A 34 -17.81 -7.17 -15.39
N VAL A 35 -18.82 -6.32 -15.61
CA VAL A 35 -18.76 -4.90 -15.31
C VAL A 35 -18.61 -4.63 -13.81
N ILE A 36 -19.29 -5.39 -12.95
CA ILE A 36 -19.17 -5.24 -11.49
C ILE A 36 -17.76 -5.60 -11.05
N GLN A 37 -17.23 -6.73 -11.55
CA GLN A 37 -15.87 -7.17 -11.22
C GLN A 37 -14.82 -6.16 -11.72
N LEU A 38 -14.99 -5.62 -12.93
CA LEU A 38 -14.13 -4.57 -13.48
C LEU A 38 -14.13 -3.32 -12.59
N VAL A 39 -15.31 -2.83 -12.19
CA VAL A 39 -15.44 -1.64 -11.33
C VAL A 39 -14.77 -1.88 -9.98
N LEU A 40 -14.93 -3.07 -9.39
CA LEU A 40 -14.26 -3.42 -8.13
C LEU A 40 -12.72 -3.38 -8.27
N TYR A 41 -12.18 -3.92 -9.35
CA TYR A 41 -10.74 -3.87 -9.63
C TYR A 41 -10.24 -2.44 -9.82
N ILE A 42 -10.96 -1.61 -10.58
CA ILE A 42 -10.60 -0.20 -10.76
C ILE A 42 -10.61 0.55 -9.42
N ILE A 43 -11.65 0.35 -8.60
CA ILE A 43 -11.74 0.97 -7.26
C ILE A 43 -10.55 0.53 -6.40
N GLN A 44 -10.23 -0.76 -6.38
CA GLN A 44 -9.09 -1.29 -5.62
C GLN A 44 -7.77 -0.69 -6.09
N ASP A 45 -7.51 -0.65 -7.40
CA ASP A 45 -6.27 -0.12 -7.97
C ASP A 45 -6.11 1.38 -7.67
N VAL A 46 -7.19 2.15 -7.79
CA VAL A 46 -7.21 3.56 -7.40
C VAL A 46 -6.93 3.73 -5.90
N CYS A 47 -7.58 2.95 -5.04
CA CYS A 47 -7.32 2.96 -3.60
C CYS A 47 -5.86 2.61 -3.26
N LEU A 48 -5.26 1.65 -3.96
CA LEU A 48 -3.84 1.30 -3.82
C LEU A 48 -2.92 2.45 -4.22
N VAL A 49 -3.21 3.14 -5.34
CA VAL A 49 -2.47 4.33 -5.76
C VAL A 49 -2.59 5.43 -4.70
N PHE A 50 -3.79 5.68 -4.18
CA PHE A 50 -3.98 6.63 -3.08
C PHE A 50 -3.19 6.21 -1.82
N ALA A 51 -3.16 4.92 -1.49
CA ALA A 51 -2.41 4.41 -0.35
C ALA A 51 -0.91 4.69 -0.51
N VAL A 52 -0.37 4.54 -1.72
CA VAL A 52 1.01 4.90 -2.07
C VAL A 52 1.24 6.41 -1.94
N ILE A 53 0.37 7.23 -2.53
CA ILE A 53 0.48 8.70 -2.48
C ILE A 53 0.47 9.20 -1.03
N VAL A 54 -0.44 8.70 -0.19
CA VAL A 54 -0.52 9.10 1.22
C VAL A 54 0.77 8.75 1.95
N VAL A 55 1.36 7.56 1.71
CA VAL A 55 2.66 7.20 2.31
C VAL A 55 3.76 8.17 1.87
N PHE A 56 3.83 8.53 0.59
CA PHE A 56 4.79 9.51 0.09
C PHE A 56 4.57 10.92 0.65
N LEU A 57 3.33 11.39 0.74
CA LEU A 57 3.01 12.70 1.33
C LEU A 57 3.39 12.76 2.82
N VAL A 58 3.08 11.71 3.58
CA VAL A 58 3.44 11.63 5.00
C VAL A 58 4.97 11.57 5.17
N PHE A 59 5.66 10.88 4.26
CA PHE A 59 7.12 10.83 4.20
C PHE A 59 7.75 12.21 3.90
N PHE A 60 7.25 12.94 2.91
CA PHE A 60 7.76 14.29 2.58
C PHE A 60 7.47 15.32 3.69
N ASN A 61 6.36 15.17 4.40
CA ASN A 61 6.04 16.02 5.54
C ASN A 61 6.90 15.75 6.79
N THR A 62 7.72 14.70 6.79
CA THR A 62 8.57 14.36 7.95
C THR A 62 9.73 15.35 8.08
N PHE A 63 10.02 15.79 9.30
CA PHE A 63 11.11 16.74 9.58
C PHE A 63 12.49 16.20 9.16
N ILE A 64 12.69 14.88 9.17
CA ILE A 64 13.92 14.22 8.69
C ILE A 64 14.18 14.49 7.21
N PHE A 65 13.13 14.57 6.39
CA PHE A 65 13.25 14.89 4.97
C PHE A 65 13.56 16.37 4.78
N GLN A 66 12.92 17.24 5.55
CA GLN A 66 13.16 18.69 5.54
C GLN A 66 14.56 19.08 6.03
N ALA A 67 15.13 18.31 6.94
CA ALA A 67 16.46 18.54 7.51
C ALA A 67 17.60 17.83 6.74
N GLY A 68 17.35 17.35 5.52
CA GLY A 68 18.37 16.83 4.60
C GLY A 68 18.81 15.37 4.80
N LEU A 69 18.25 14.65 5.79
CA LEU A 69 18.60 13.24 6.08
C LEU A 69 17.81 12.23 5.23
N VAL A 70 17.62 12.54 3.96
CA VAL A 70 16.81 11.72 3.02
C VAL A 70 17.34 10.28 2.93
N GLY A 71 18.66 10.08 2.97
CA GLY A 71 19.29 8.76 2.90
C GLY A 71 18.91 7.82 4.06
N LEU A 72 18.81 8.34 5.29
CA LEU A 72 18.41 7.56 6.46
C LEU A 72 16.94 7.12 6.34
N LEU A 73 16.09 8.02 5.85
CA LEU A 73 14.66 7.78 5.69
C LEU A 73 14.39 6.76 4.58
N ILE A 74 15.05 6.91 3.43
CA ILE A 74 15.01 5.92 2.34
C ILE A 74 15.47 4.56 2.85
N ARG A 75 16.60 4.47 3.57
CA ARG A 75 17.09 3.19 4.11
C ARG A 75 16.09 2.52 5.05
N LYS A 76 15.34 3.30 5.83
CA LYS A 76 14.36 2.80 6.80
C LYS A 76 13.03 2.36 6.17
N PHE A 77 12.61 3.01 5.07
CA PHE A 77 11.31 2.75 4.43
C PHE A 77 11.39 2.10 3.03
N LYS A 78 12.60 1.85 2.50
CA LYS A 78 12.84 1.19 1.21
C LYS A 78 12.06 -0.12 1.09
N THR A 79 12.02 -0.93 2.16
CA THR A 79 11.25 -2.18 2.18
C THR A 79 9.77 -1.95 1.92
N THR A 80 9.15 -0.97 2.59
CA THR A 80 7.73 -0.66 2.40
C THR A 80 7.44 -0.17 0.98
N ILE A 81 8.29 0.69 0.44
CA ILE A 81 8.13 1.22 -0.93
C ILE A 81 8.21 0.07 -1.95
N ILE A 82 9.24 -0.77 -1.85
CA ILE A 82 9.42 -1.92 -2.76
C ILE A 82 8.22 -2.86 -2.66
N VAL A 83 7.85 -3.28 -1.45
CA VAL A 83 6.72 -4.20 -1.25
C VAL A 83 5.43 -3.62 -1.81
N THR A 84 5.17 -2.32 -1.60
CA THR A 84 3.94 -1.69 -2.08
C THR A 84 3.91 -1.58 -3.61
N LEU A 85 5.02 -1.18 -4.25
CA LEU A 85 5.10 -1.11 -5.72
C LEU A 85 5.00 -2.49 -6.35
N THR A 86 5.70 -3.49 -5.80
CA THR A 86 5.61 -4.88 -6.28
C THR A 86 4.19 -5.40 -6.14
N TYR A 87 3.53 -5.17 -5.01
CA TYR A 87 2.14 -5.58 -4.82
C TYR A 87 1.20 -4.90 -5.81
N PHE A 88 1.33 -3.59 -6.03
CA PHE A 88 0.51 -2.86 -7.00
C PHE A 88 0.63 -3.42 -8.43
N VAL A 89 1.87 -3.70 -8.88
CA VAL A 89 2.10 -4.31 -10.20
C VAL A 89 1.47 -5.70 -10.29
N LEU A 90 1.59 -6.51 -9.24
CA LEU A 90 0.96 -7.84 -9.19
C LEU A 90 -0.57 -7.75 -9.25
N CYS A 91 -1.18 -6.80 -8.52
CA CYS A 91 -2.63 -6.57 -8.56
C CYS A 91 -3.11 -6.18 -9.97
N VAL A 92 -2.54 -5.12 -10.55
CA VAL A 92 -2.93 -4.64 -11.89
C VAL A 92 -2.75 -5.74 -12.93
N GLY A 93 -1.62 -6.46 -12.90
CA GLY A 93 -1.38 -7.57 -13.82
C GLY A 93 -2.42 -8.69 -13.66
N LEU A 94 -2.78 -9.05 -12.42
CA LEU A 94 -3.79 -10.06 -12.15
C LEU A 94 -5.17 -9.60 -12.62
N HIS A 95 -5.55 -8.34 -12.37
CA HIS A 95 -6.83 -7.77 -12.80
C HIS A 95 -6.97 -7.74 -14.31
N VAL A 96 -5.93 -7.28 -15.03
CA VAL A 96 -5.92 -7.25 -16.50
C VAL A 96 -6.04 -8.66 -17.07
N TRP A 97 -5.31 -9.63 -16.53
CA TRP A 97 -5.39 -11.02 -16.99
C TRP A 97 -6.74 -11.67 -16.64
N ALA A 98 -7.28 -11.44 -15.45
CA ALA A 98 -8.59 -11.94 -15.06
C ALA A 98 -9.69 -11.39 -15.98
N MET A 99 -9.64 -10.10 -16.30
CA MET A 99 -10.59 -9.47 -17.22
C MET A 99 -10.44 -9.97 -18.65
N SER A 100 -9.21 -10.19 -19.15
CA SER A 100 -9.03 -10.71 -20.51
C SER A 100 -9.58 -12.12 -20.68
N LEU A 101 -9.56 -12.95 -19.64
CA LEU A 101 -10.11 -14.30 -19.67
C LEU A 101 -11.63 -14.35 -19.50
N ARG A 102 -12.23 -13.44 -18.71
CA ARG A 102 -13.66 -13.46 -18.36
C ARG A 102 -14.54 -12.48 -19.12
N TRP A 103 -13.99 -11.59 -19.95
CA TRP A 103 -14.76 -10.50 -20.58
C TRP A 103 -16.02 -10.95 -21.31
N GLU A 104 -15.94 -12.06 -22.05
CA GLU A 104 -17.06 -12.60 -22.82
C GLU A 104 -18.03 -13.44 -21.97
N ASP A 105 -17.50 -14.22 -21.03
CA ASP A 105 -18.29 -15.11 -20.17
C ASP A 105 -17.81 -15.05 -18.71
N PRO A 106 -18.62 -14.48 -17.80
CA PRO A 106 -18.30 -14.39 -16.36
C PRO A 106 -18.10 -15.74 -15.66
N ASN A 107 -18.69 -16.82 -16.20
CA ASN A 107 -18.69 -18.15 -15.59
C ASN A 107 -17.70 -19.12 -16.26
N ARG A 108 -16.92 -18.64 -17.23
CA ARG A 108 -15.89 -19.43 -17.89
C ARG A 108 -14.85 -19.91 -16.88
N TYR A 109 -14.44 -21.16 -17.01
CA TYR A 109 -13.29 -21.69 -16.28
C TYR A 109 -12.00 -21.03 -16.78
N ILE A 110 -11.34 -20.27 -15.89
CA ILE A 110 -10.14 -19.47 -16.22
C ILE A 110 -8.84 -19.96 -15.59
N TRP A 111 -8.90 -21.00 -14.76
CA TRP A 111 -7.77 -21.46 -13.96
C TRP A 111 -6.80 -22.30 -14.79
N ASN A 112 -5.86 -21.61 -15.44
CA ASN A 112 -4.66 -22.22 -16.01
C ASN A 112 -3.49 -22.13 -15.02
N GLU A 113 -2.44 -22.93 -15.23
CA GLU A 113 -1.28 -23.01 -14.33
C GLU A 113 -0.61 -21.65 -14.10
N GLY A 114 -0.47 -20.83 -15.17
CA GLY A 114 0.15 -19.51 -15.09
C GLY A 114 -0.67 -18.50 -14.29
N PHE A 115 -1.98 -18.44 -14.56
CA PHE A 115 -2.91 -17.57 -13.84
C PHE A 115 -3.00 -17.96 -12.37
N GLN A 116 -3.06 -19.26 -12.07
CA GLN A 116 -3.07 -19.76 -10.70
C GLN A 116 -1.77 -19.42 -9.95
N ALA A 117 -0.61 -19.59 -10.60
CA ALA A 117 0.67 -19.19 -10.00
C ALA A 117 0.69 -17.69 -9.70
N MET A 118 0.29 -16.85 -10.66
CA MET A 118 0.23 -15.40 -10.47
C MET A 118 -0.75 -14.99 -9.36
N PHE A 119 -1.91 -15.65 -9.29
CA PHE A 119 -2.89 -15.45 -8.23
C PHE A 119 -2.24 -15.75 -6.86
N VAL A 120 -1.58 -16.90 -6.70
CA VAL A 120 -0.91 -17.26 -5.44
C VAL A 120 0.18 -16.25 -5.08
N PHE A 121 1.02 -15.83 -6.03
CA PHE A 121 2.04 -14.81 -5.78
C PHE A 121 1.44 -13.48 -5.33
N GLN A 122 0.36 -13.03 -5.97
CA GLN A 122 -0.34 -11.82 -5.56
C GLN A 122 -0.92 -11.96 -4.14
N ARG A 123 -1.48 -13.12 -3.76
CA ARG A 123 -2.01 -13.37 -2.40
C ARG A 123 -0.94 -13.36 -1.33
N VAL A 124 0.20 -13.99 -1.59
CA VAL A 124 1.36 -13.93 -0.69
C VAL A 124 1.89 -12.51 -0.59
N GLY A 125 1.97 -11.80 -1.72
CA GLY A 125 2.33 -10.38 -1.79
C GLY A 125 1.39 -9.49 -0.96
N ALA A 126 0.10 -9.78 -0.97
CA ALA A 126 -0.91 -9.05 -0.19
C ALA A 126 -0.63 -9.12 1.31
N VAL A 127 -0.30 -10.30 1.84
CA VAL A 127 0.03 -10.48 3.27
C VAL A 127 1.23 -9.63 3.66
N LEU A 128 2.27 -9.63 2.83
CA LEU A 128 3.46 -8.80 3.05
C LEU A 128 3.11 -7.31 2.99
N TYR A 129 2.35 -6.89 1.97
CA TYR A 129 1.87 -5.52 1.83
C TYR A 129 1.09 -5.08 3.07
N TYR A 130 0.11 -5.85 3.53
CA TYR A 130 -0.70 -5.48 4.70
C TYR A 130 0.15 -5.31 5.96
N TYR A 131 1.11 -6.21 6.19
CA TYR A 131 2.01 -6.12 7.32
C TYR A 131 2.91 -4.87 7.26
N PHE A 132 3.63 -4.67 6.15
CA PHE A 132 4.58 -3.58 6.01
C PHE A 132 3.90 -2.21 5.92
N TYR A 133 2.75 -2.13 5.24
CA TYR A 133 1.97 -0.90 5.13
C TYR A 133 1.41 -0.48 6.48
N LYS A 134 0.74 -1.40 7.21
CA LYS A 134 0.24 -1.12 8.57
C LYS A 134 1.37 -0.71 9.52
N ARG A 135 2.50 -1.42 9.49
CA ARG A 135 3.67 -1.09 10.32
C ARG A 135 4.21 0.30 10.01
N THR A 136 4.20 0.69 8.74
CA THR A 136 4.67 2.01 8.28
C THR A 136 3.68 3.11 8.67
N ALA A 137 2.39 2.90 8.46
CA ALA A 137 1.32 3.81 8.88
C ALA A 137 1.40 4.11 10.39
N LEU A 138 1.54 3.08 11.23
CA LEU A 138 1.66 3.25 12.68
C LEU A 138 2.95 3.96 13.09
N ARG A 139 4.08 3.65 12.42
CA ARG A 139 5.37 4.32 12.71
C ARG A 139 5.36 5.79 12.31
N LEU A 140 4.78 6.10 11.16
CA LEU A 140 4.64 7.47 10.67
C LEU A 140 3.56 8.26 11.44
N GLY A 141 2.60 7.58 12.06
CA GLY A 141 1.65 8.21 12.98
C GLY A 141 2.26 8.66 14.32
N ASP A 142 3.52 8.32 14.62
CA ASP A 142 4.20 8.76 15.84
C ASP A 142 4.66 10.24 15.70
N PRO A 143 4.13 11.17 16.52
CA PRO A 143 4.46 12.58 16.45
C PRO A 143 5.96 12.89 16.69
N ARG A 144 6.73 11.95 17.23
CA ARG A 144 8.19 12.09 17.45
C ARG A 144 8.99 12.33 16.15
N PHE A 145 8.47 11.91 15.00
CA PHE A 145 9.10 12.15 13.70
C PHE A 145 8.91 13.59 13.17
N TYR A 146 8.01 14.37 13.78
CA TYR A 146 7.64 15.72 13.35
C TYR A 146 8.04 16.80 14.36
N GLN A 147 8.69 16.41 15.46
CA GLN A 147 9.20 17.33 16.48
C GLN A 147 10.73 17.14 16.60
N ASP A 148 11.45 18.25 16.84
CA ASP A 148 12.87 18.24 17.14
C ASP A 148 13.10 17.47 18.45
N SER A 149 13.38 16.17 18.33
CA SER A 149 13.48 15.23 19.45
C SER A 149 14.94 14.90 19.72
N ASP A 150 15.27 14.60 20.98
CA ASP A 150 16.66 14.27 21.38
C ASP A 150 17.27 13.11 20.58
N TRP A 151 16.44 12.17 20.11
CA TRP A 151 16.86 11.11 19.20
C TRP A 151 17.34 11.65 17.85
N LEU A 152 16.63 12.64 17.29
CA LEU A 152 16.99 13.30 16.03
C LEU A 152 18.34 14.02 16.18
N ARG A 153 18.50 14.78 17.26
CA ARG A 153 19.76 15.48 17.60
C ARG A 153 20.94 14.52 17.72
N ARG A 154 20.73 13.33 18.29
CA ARG A 154 21.77 12.28 18.39
C ARG A 154 22.15 11.68 17.04
N GLU A 155 21.20 11.52 16.10
CA GLU A 155 21.54 11.07 14.74
C GLU A 155 22.22 12.16 13.92
N PHE A 156 21.80 13.43 14.05
CA PHE A 156 22.55 14.57 13.49
C PHE A 156 24.00 14.61 13.99
N ALA A 157 24.22 14.37 15.29
CA ALA A 157 25.56 14.32 15.90
C ALA A 157 26.41 13.12 15.46
N LYS A 158 25.80 12.06 14.89
CA LYS A 158 26.52 10.91 14.33
C LYS A 158 26.85 11.07 12.85
N VAL A 159 26.00 11.76 12.09
CA VAL A 159 26.20 12.00 10.65
C VAL A 159 27.12 13.21 10.40
N GLY A 160 27.15 14.18 11.32
CA GLY A 160 28.08 15.33 11.28
C GLY A 160 29.50 15.01 11.75
N ARG A 161 29.89 13.74 11.79
CA ARG A 161 31.23 13.28 12.17
C ARG A 161 31.87 12.50 11.02
#